data_AF-A0A3B1DRW5-F1
#
_entry.id   AF-A0A3B1DRW5-F1
#
_cell.length_a   1.000
_cell.length_b   1.000
_cell.length_c   1.000
_cell.angle_alpha   90.00
_cell.angle_beta   90.00
_cell.angle_gamma   90.00
#
_symmetry.space_group_name_H-M   'P 1'
#
loop_
_entity.id
_entity.type
_entity.pdbx_description
1 polymer ?
#
loop_
_entity_poly.entity_id
_entity_poly.type
_entity_poly.pdbx_seq_one_letter_code
_entity_poly.pdbx_strand_id
1 'polypeptide(L)'
;MKIGMVSLSVAFGVVVLGGALPAAGDAFENYGQSYRAFSTPPIGDGSFGVTGDALPDGRLLMVTGNSVFVESAVGSGLFDEVGVFDASQTGGAADPAFLSVSPDGSRVAVGVGFGKPVAVFDVAALGSAGSPTMLTSGSVADYFAVGHFAGAWYDNTQLALTAGAFGSEAFVSLLDTTSDVGSPVNELVITEIAGASAGVAFDSAGRLYTANGFADGSGSGTGNIRVFEPAEWM
;
A
#
# COMPACT_ATOMS: atom_id res chain seq x y z
N MET A 1 41.86 -52.05 -35.47
CA MET A 1 41.24 -51.60 -34.20
C MET A 1 41.32 -50.08 -34.18
N LYS A 2 40.25 -49.38 -34.55
CA LYS A 2 40.18 -47.91 -34.57
C LYS A 2 39.68 -47.45 -33.20
N ILE A 3 40.55 -46.79 -32.42
CA ILE A 3 40.18 -46.16 -31.15
C ILE A 3 39.75 -44.73 -31.48
N GLY A 4 38.45 -44.48 -31.42
CA GLY A 4 37.87 -43.15 -31.59
C GLY A 4 38.07 -42.32 -30.33
N MET A 5 38.74 -41.18 -30.49
CA MET A 5 38.90 -40.18 -29.43
C MET A 5 37.58 -39.39 -29.34
N VAL A 6 36.84 -39.58 -28.25
CA VAL A 6 35.67 -38.76 -27.91
C VAL A 6 36.19 -37.50 -27.21
N SER A 7 36.05 -36.35 -27.86
CA SER A 7 36.31 -35.05 -27.24
C SER A 7 35.13 -34.69 -26.34
N LEU A 8 35.35 -34.67 -25.03
CA LEU A 8 34.39 -34.20 -24.04
C LEU A 8 34.56 -32.67 -23.91
N SER A 9 33.64 -31.90 -24.48
CA SER A 9 33.59 -30.45 -24.29
C SER A 9 32.85 -30.14 -22.99
N VAL A 10 33.58 -29.75 -21.94
CA VAL A 10 33.00 -29.22 -20.70
C VAL A 10 32.78 -27.73 -20.89
N ALA A 11 31.53 -27.30 -21.01
CA ALA A 11 31.17 -25.88 -21.03
C ALA A 11 31.19 -25.34 -19.60
N PHE A 12 32.17 -24.49 -19.28
CA PHE A 12 32.15 -23.68 -18.07
C PHE A 12 31.22 -22.49 -18.30
N GLY A 13 29.96 -22.62 -17.86
CA GLY A 13 29.04 -21.49 -17.76
C GLY A 13 29.43 -20.62 -16.57
N VAL A 14 29.93 -19.41 -16.83
CA VAL A 14 30.03 -18.37 -15.80
C VAL A 14 28.61 -17.86 -15.56
N VAL A 15 28.02 -18.25 -14.43
CA VAL A 15 26.82 -17.59 -13.92
C VAL A 15 27.26 -16.25 -13.37
N VAL A 16 27.03 -15.17 -14.13
CA VAL A 16 27.07 -13.83 -13.57
C VAL A 16 25.82 -13.72 -12.71
N LEU A 17 25.98 -13.92 -11.40
CA LEU A 17 25.02 -13.46 -10.43
C LEU A 17 24.97 -11.94 -10.57
N GLY A 18 23.96 -11.44 -11.28
CA GLY A 18 23.63 -10.03 -11.28
C GLY A 18 23.34 -9.66 -9.83
N GLY A 19 24.33 -9.08 -9.15
CA GLY A 19 24.09 -8.46 -7.86
C GLY A 19 22.95 -7.47 -8.06
N ALA A 20 21.92 -7.56 -7.22
CA ALA A 20 20.95 -6.49 -7.12
C ALA A 20 21.75 -5.20 -6.97
N LEU A 21 21.58 -4.26 -7.91
CA LEU A 21 22.07 -2.92 -7.68
C LEU A 21 21.46 -2.49 -6.34
N PRO A 22 22.28 -1.98 -5.39
CA PRO A 22 21.69 -1.40 -4.20
C PRO A 22 20.63 -0.43 -4.68
N ALA A 23 19.43 -0.47 -4.08
CA ALA A 23 18.44 0.57 -4.31
C ALA A 23 19.20 1.90 -4.25
N ALA A 24 19.21 2.63 -5.35
CA ALA A 24 19.80 3.95 -5.37
C ALA A 24 18.92 4.76 -4.42
N GLY A 25 19.29 4.78 -3.14
CA GLY A 25 18.83 5.80 -2.24
C GLY A 25 19.34 7.07 -2.88
N ASP A 26 18.48 7.73 -3.65
CA ASP A 26 18.79 9.04 -4.18
C ASP A 26 19.16 9.88 -2.98
N ALA A 27 20.44 10.20 -2.87
CA ALA A 27 20.88 11.21 -1.93
C ALA A 27 20.13 12.47 -2.38
N PHE A 28 19.09 12.85 -1.62
CA PHE A 28 18.37 14.09 -1.81
C PHE A 28 19.31 15.26 -1.43
N GLU A 29 20.40 15.44 -2.17
CA GLU A 29 21.27 16.61 -2.03
C GLU A 29 20.53 17.88 -2.51
N ASN A 30 19.49 17.69 -3.35
CA ASN A 30 18.65 18.76 -3.86
C ASN A 30 17.17 18.36 -3.87
N TYR A 31 16.48 18.58 -2.76
CA TYR A 31 15.02 18.48 -2.72
C TYR A 31 14.41 19.51 -3.68
N GLY A 32 13.70 19.06 -4.72
CA GLY A 32 12.89 19.94 -5.59
C GLY A 32 13.55 20.51 -6.87
N GLN A 33 14.73 20.06 -7.30
CA GLN A 33 15.29 20.49 -8.62
C GLN A 33 14.61 19.81 -9.82
N SER A 34 13.97 18.67 -9.61
CA SER A 34 13.15 17.97 -10.62
C SER A 34 11.83 17.58 -10.01
N TYR A 35 10.82 18.43 -10.19
CA TYR A 35 9.42 18.08 -9.93
C TYR A 35 8.63 18.28 -11.23
N ARG A 36 7.65 17.40 -11.46
CA ARG A 36 6.67 17.58 -12.52
C ARG A 36 5.33 17.89 -11.85
N ALA A 37 4.75 19.03 -12.18
CA ALA A 37 3.35 19.26 -11.85
C ALA A 37 2.48 18.45 -12.80
N PHE A 38 1.45 17.81 -12.26
CA PHE A 38 0.38 17.18 -13.02
C PHE A 38 -0.93 17.42 -12.28
N SER A 39 -2.04 17.31 -13.01
CA SER A 39 -3.37 17.31 -12.40
C SER A 39 -3.71 15.89 -12.01
N THR A 40 -4.16 15.68 -10.77
CA THR A 40 -4.79 14.42 -10.38
C THR A 40 -6.12 14.24 -11.14
N PRO A 41 -6.71 13.04 -11.13
CA PRO A 41 -8.12 12.87 -11.46
C PRO A 41 -8.99 13.88 -10.68
N PRO A 42 -10.12 14.34 -11.25
CA PRO A 42 -11.09 15.14 -10.51
C PRO A 42 -11.58 14.40 -9.27
N ILE A 43 -11.82 15.13 -8.17
CA ILE A 43 -12.37 14.54 -6.96
C ILE A 43 -13.72 13.89 -7.29
N GLY A 44 -13.80 12.58 -7.07
CA GLY A 44 -15.00 11.79 -7.31
C GLY A 44 -16.11 12.09 -6.30
N ASP A 45 -17.34 11.77 -6.67
CA ASP A 45 -18.51 11.96 -5.80
C ASP A 45 -18.28 11.32 -4.43
N GLY A 46 -18.62 12.06 -3.37
CA GLY A 46 -18.53 11.60 -1.99
C GLY A 46 -17.12 11.51 -1.39
N SER A 47 -16.09 11.94 -2.11
CA SER A 47 -14.72 12.05 -1.59
C SER A 47 -14.31 13.51 -1.32
N PHE A 48 -13.40 13.70 -0.37
CA PHE A 48 -12.76 15.00 -0.09
C PHE A 48 -11.39 15.17 -0.79
N GLY A 49 -10.88 14.14 -1.47
CA GLY A 49 -9.55 14.21 -2.05
C GLY A 49 -9.20 13.07 -3.01
N VAL A 50 -7.92 12.99 -3.33
CA VAL A 50 -7.33 11.92 -4.14
C VAL A 50 -6.15 11.36 -3.34
N THR A 51 -6.11 10.04 -3.19
CA THR A 51 -4.94 9.34 -2.65
C THR A 51 -4.25 8.56 -3.77
N GLY A 52 -2.99 8.19 -3.59
CA GLY A 52 -2.28 7.42 -4.60
C GLY A 52 -0.91 6.94 -4.13
N ASP A 53 -0.35 6.04 -4.93
CA ASP A 53 0.94 5.40 -4.72
C ASP A 53 1.54 5.01 -6.09
N ALA A 54 2.83 4.68 -6.10
CA ALA A 54 3.54 4.29 -7.31
C ALA A 54 3.43 2.78 -7.56
N LEU A 55 3.19 2.41 -8.82
CA LEU A 55 3.36 1.04 -9.30
C LEU A 55 4.85 0.76 -9.59
N PRO A 56 5.30 -0.51 -9.57
CA PRO A 56 6.69 -0.86 -9.88
C PRO A 56 7.15 -0.46 -11.28
N ASP A 57 6.21 -0.27 -12.21
CA ASP A 57 6.51 0.19 -13.57
C ASP A 57 6.72 1.72 -13.67
N GLY A 58 6.61 2.44 -12.55
CA GLY A 58 6.81 3.88 -12.46
C GLY A 58 5.55 4.72 -12.74
N ARG A 59 4.42 4.08 -13.06
CA ARG A 59 3.12 4.78 -13.19
C ARG A 59 2.51 5.03 -11.83
N LEU A 60 1.65 6.03 -11.73
CA LEU A 60 0.90 6.33 -10.51
C LEU A 60 -0.46 5.63 -10.53
N LEU A 61 -0.83 5.01 -9.41
CA LEU A 61 -2.17 4.52 -9.12
C LEU A 61 -2.86 5.53 -8.19
N MET A 62 -4.09 5.92 -8.50
CA MET A 62 -4.84 6.92 -7.73
C MET A 62 -6.27 6.47 -7.46
N VAL A 63 -6.83 6.92 -6.35
CA VAL A 63 -8.22 6.65 -5.97
C VAL A 63 -8.89 7.93 -5.52
N THR A 64 -10.13 8.12 -5.99
CA THR A 64 -11.04 9.16 -5.53
C THR A 64 -12.48 8.78 -5.87
N GLY A 65 -13.42 9.08 -4.97
CA GLY A 65 -14.75 8.49 -5.04
C GLY A 65 -14.64 6.96 -5.15
N ASN A 66 -15.55 6.36 -5.92
CA ASN A 66 -15.50 4.92 -6.19
C ASN A 66 -14.52 4.51 -7.32
N SER A 67 -13.73 5.43 -7.86
CA SER A 67 -12.93 5.16 -9.06
C SER A 67 -11.45 4.95 -8.74
N VAL A 68 -10.85 3.98 -9.42
CA VAL A 68 -9.42 3.67 -9.40
C VAL A 68 -8.82 4.04 -10.76
N PHE A 69 -7.77 4.84 -10.74
CA PHE A 69 -7.12 5.38 -11.92
C PHE A 69 -5.66 4.97 -12.00
N VAL A 70 -5.16 4.70 -13.21
CA VAL A 70 -3.73 4.49 -13.48
C VAL A 70 -3.24 5.54 -14.46
N GLU A 71 -2.04 6.07 -14.22
CA GLU A 71 -1.37 6.97 -15.16
C GLU A 71 -1.18 6.25 -16.51
N SER A 72 -1.62 6.84 -17.63
CA SER A 72 -1.65 6.16 -18.94
C SER A 72 -0.25 5.73 -19.43
N ALA A 73 0.79 6.46 -19.02
CA ALA A 73 2.19 6.14 -19.26
C ALA A 73 3.05 6.82 -18.21
N VAL A 74 4.23 6.26 -17.92
CA VAL A 74 5.16 6.83 -16.94
C VAL A 74 5.41 8.29 -17.25
N GLY A 75 5.02 9.17 -16.33
CA GLY A 75 5.32 10.58 -16.45
C GLY A 75 4.31 11.40 -17.27
N SER A 76 3.21 10.80 -17.75
CA SER A 76 2.26 11.46 -18.65
C SER A 76 1.37 12.51 -17.96
N GLY A 77 0.98 12.26 -16.70
CA GLY A 77 0.00 13.06 -15.96
C GLY A 77 -1.42 12.93 -16.49
N LEU A 78 -1.66 11.93 -17.34
CA LEU A 78 -2.98 11.55 -17.83
C LEU A 78 -3.37 10.26 -17.15
N PHE A 79 -4.63 10.14 -16.74
CA PHE A 79 -5.12 9.06 -15.90
C PHE A 79 -6.33 8.40 -16.54
N ASP A 80 -6.26 7.08 -16.68
CA ASP A 80 -7.36 6.26 -17.16
C ASP A 80 -8.03 5.59 -15.97
N GLU A 81 -9.37 5.64 -15.93
CA GLU A 81 -10.13 4.84 -14.98
C GLU A 81 -10.03 3.36 -15.36
N VAL A 82 -9.53 2.55 -14.43
CA VAL A 82 -9.27 1.11 -14.63
C VAL A 82 -10.00 0.23 -13.63
N GLY A 83 -10.54 0.79 -12.55
CA GLY A 83 -11.32 0.05 -11.57
C GLY A 83 -12.42 0.89 -10.96
N VAL A 84 -13.48 0.22 -10.49
CA VAL A 84 -14.59 0.85 -9.77
C VAL A 84 -14.92 0.01 -8.54
N PHE A 85 -14.95 0.63 -7.37
CA PHE A 85 -15.40 -0.03 -6.14
C PHE A 85 -16.89 -0.36 -6.20
N ASP A 86 -17.23 -1.55 -5.71
CA ASP A 86 -18.63 -1.91 -5.51
C ASP A 86 -19.20 -1.11 -4.33
N ALA A 87 -20.09 -0.15 -4.63
CA ALA A 87 -20.70 0.73 -3.66
C ALA A 87 -21.46 -0.01 -2.54
N SER A 88 -21.91 -1.25 -2.79
CA SER A 88 -22.56 -2.07 -1.77
C SER A 88 -21.57 -2.56 -0.70
N GLN A 89 -20.29 -2.71 -1.06
CA GLN A 89 -19.23 -3.14 -0.17
C GLN A 89 -18.60 -1.96 0.57
N THR A 90 -18.51 -0.81 -0.08
CA THR A 90 -17.94 0.42 0.52
C THR A 90 -18.95 1.19 1.38
N GLY A 91 -20.22 0.79 1.38
CA GLY A 91 -21.29 1.52 2.08
C GLY A 91 -21.65 2.86 1.40
N GLY A 92 -21.44 2.98 0.09
CA GLY A 92 -21.79 4.16 -0.71
C GLY A 92 -20.64 4.65 -1.59
N ALA A 93 -20.39 5.95 -1.57
CA ALA A 93 -19.22 6.55 -2.21
C ALA A 93 -17.99 6.38 -1.32
N ALA A 94 -16.85 5.98 -1.86
CA ALA A 94 -15.59 5.88 -1.13
C ALA A 94 -14.95 7.27 -0.93
N ASP A 95 -14.31 7.44 0.23
CA ASP A 95 -13.51 8.63 0.56
C ASP A 95 -12.17 8.13 1.10
N PRO A 96 -11.21 7.86 0.20
CA PRO A 96 -10.09 7.00 0.52
C PRO A 96 -9.15 7.67 1.52
N ALA A 97 -8.90 6.99 2.64
CA ALA A 97 -7.98 7.45 3.67
C ALA A 97 -6.51 7.18 3.30
N PHE A 98 -6.25 6.04 2.65
CA PHE A 98 -4.94 5.69 2.13
C PHE A 98 -5.05 4.77 0.90
N LEU A 99 -3.97 4.71 0.13
CA LEU A 99 -3.70 3.68 -0.86
C LEU A 99 -2.24 3.24 -0.69
N SER A 100 -1.99 1.93 -0.73
CA SER A 100 -0.65 1.39 -0.66
C SER A 100 -0.49 0.16 -1.57
N VAL A 101 0.55 0.18 -2.40
CA VAL A 101 0.95 -0.92 -3.28
C VAL A 101 1.90 -1.85 -2.52
N SER A 102 1.71 -3.17 -2.63
CA SER A 102 2.54 -4.17 -1.96
C SER A 102 4.01 -4.08 -2.40
N PRO A 103 4.97 -4.57 -1.60
CA PRO A 103 6.40 -4.52 -1.96
C PRO A 103 6.75 -5.16 -3.31
N ASP A 104 6.06 -6.25 -3.69
CA ASP A 104 6.20 -6.87 -5.00
C ASP A 104 5.34 -6.22 -6.11
N GLY A 105 4.52 -5.24 -5.74
CA GLY A 105 3.56 -4.53 -6.58
C GLY A 105 2.45 -5.37 -7.18
N SER A 106 2.22 -6.57 -6.66
CA SER A 106 1.14 -7.45 -7.12
C SER A 106 -0.21 -7.05 -6.54
N ARG A 107 -0.25 -6.40 -5.37
CA ARG A 107 -1.45 -6.11 -4.60
C ARG A 107 -1.57 -4.63 -4.26
N VAL A 108 -2.80 -4.19 -4.04
CA VAL A 108 -3.14 -2.85 -3.59
C VAL A 108 -4.05 -2.97 -2.38
N ALA A 109 -3.76 -2.19 -1.34
CA ALA A 109 -4.66 -1.97 -0.22
C ALA A 109 -5.18 -0.53 -0.26
N VAL A 110 -6.49 -0.35 -0.05
CA VAL A 110 -7.15 0.96 0.01
C VAL A 110 -8.00 1.03 1.25
N GLY A 111 -7.70 1.99 2.12
CA GLY A 111 -8.63 2.36 3.19
C GLY A 111 -9.76 3.17 2.60
N VAL A 112 -10.96 2.59 2.48
CA VAL A 112 -12.07 3.15 1.67
C VAL A 112 -12.74 4.35 2.34
N GLY A 113 -12.39 4.63 3.60
CA GLY A 113 -12.78 5.82 4.33
C GLY A 113 -13.26 5.53 5.75
N PHE A 114 -13.65 6.59 6.46
CA PHE A 114 -14.06 6.47 7.86
C PHE A 114 -15.27 5.54 8.03
N GLY A 115 -15.12 4.53 8.89
CA GLY A 115 -16.16 3.54 9.19
C GLY A 115 -16.44 2.55 8.05
N LYS A 116 -15.60 2.53 7.01
CA LYS A 116 -15.70 1.66 5.83
C LYS A 116 -14.63 0.56 5.89
N PRO A 117 -14.68 -0.46 5.01
CA PRO A 117 -13.66 -1.50 4.99
C PRO A 117 -12.31 -1.02 4.44
N VAL A 118 -11.28 -1.84 4.62
CA VAL A 118 -10.07 -1.84 3.78
C VAL A 118 -10.33 -2.79 2.61
N ALA A 119 -10.17 -2.29 1.38
CA ALA A 119 -10.24 -3.12 0.18
C ALA A 119 -8.84 -3.58 -0.23
N VAL A 120 -8.67 -4.87 -0.52
CA VAL A 120 -7.43 -5.44 -1.04
C VAL A 120 -7.72 -6.16 -2.36
N PHE A 121 -6.93 -5.90 -3.38
CA PHE A 121 -7.09 -6.54 -4.69
C PHE A 121 -5.75 -6.63 -5.44
N ASP A 122 -5.69 -7.57 -6.39
CA ASP A 122 -4.52 -7.72 -7.24
C ASP A 122 -4.50 -6.62 -8.32
N VAL A 123 -3.33 -6.03 -8.58
CA VAL A 123 -3.14 -5.05 -9.66
C VAL A 123 -3.55 -5.63 -11.03
N ALA A 124 -3.28 -6.92 -11.25
CA ALA A 124 -3.63 -7.62 -12.47
C ALA A 124 -5.14 -7.79 -12.70
N ALA A 125 -5.97 -7.57 -11.67
CA ALA A 125 -7.42 -7.63 -11.78
C ALA A 125 -8.04 -6.32 -12.29
N LEU A 126 -7.26 -5.23 -12.32
CA LEU A 126 -7.69 -3.95 -12.88
C LEU A 126 -7.96 -4.07 -14.38
N GLY A 127 -8.91 -3.27 -14.84
CA GLY A 127 -9.33 -3.19 -16.23
C GLY A 127 -8.41 -2.32 -17.07
N SER A 128 -8.96 -1.78 -18.15
CA SER A 128 -8.24 -0.89 -19.06
C SER A 128 -9.08 0.35 -19.35
N ALA A 129 -8.46 1.36 -19.98
CA ALA A 129 -9.15 2.58 -20.37
C ALA A 129 -10.45 2.29 -21.16
N GLY A 130 -11.58 2.81 -20.69
CA GLY A 130 -12.90 2.59 -21.28
C GLY A 130 -13.55 1.25 -20.94
N SER A 131 -12.88 0.38 -20.17
CA SER A 131 -13.44 -0.85 -19.63
C SER A 131 -12.88 -1.15 -18.23
N PRO A 132 -13.20 -0.31 -17.23
CA PRO A 132 -12.75 -0.53 -15.86
C PRO A 132 -13.37 -1.80 -15.25
N THR A 133 -12.63 -2.48 -14.38
CA THR A 133 -13.13 -3.67 -13.67
C THR A 133 -13.93 -3.25 -12.43
N MET A 134 -15.11 -3.85 -12.22
CA MET A 134 -15.81 -3.73 -10.95
C MET A 134 -15.12 -4.58 -9.88
N LEU A 135 -14.73 -3.96 -8.77
CA LEU A 135 -14.04 -4.61 -7.65
C LEU A 135 -15.04 -5.33 -6.75
N THR A 136 -15.66 -6.40 -7.25
CA THR A 136 -16.67 -7.16 -6.51
C THR A 136 -16.05 -8.04 -5.42
N SER A 137 -16.73 -8.11 -4.27
CA SER A 137 -16.30 -8.90 -3.11
C SER A 137 -16.15 -10.40 -3.44
N GLY A 138 -15.12 -11.05 -2.89
CA GLY A 138 -14.89 -12.50 -2.98
C GLY A 138 -14.57 -13.03 -4.38
N SER A 139 -14.33 -12.13 -5.34
CA SER A 139 -14.03 -12.48 -6.73
C SER A 139 -12.89 -11.63 -7.30
N VAL A 140 -12.93 -10.32 -7.06
CA VAL A 140 -11.93 -9.37 -7.55
C VAL A 140 -11.21 -8.66 -6.40
N ALA A 141 -11.94 -8.37 -5.32
CA ALA A 141 -11.41 -7.70 -4.14
C ALA A 141 -11.90 -8.36 -2.86
N ASP A 142 -11.07 -8.26 -1.82
CA ASP A 142 -11.38 -8.61 -0.44
C ASP A 142 -11.66 -7.34 0.35
N TYR A 143 -12.73 -7.34 1.15
CA TYR A 143 -13.16 -6.18 1.93
C TYR A 143 -13.13 -6.51 3.42
N PHE A 144 -12.11 -6.00 4.12
CA PHE A 144 -11.88 -6.25 5.53
C PHE A 144 -12.54 -5.16 6.37
N ALA A 145 -13.52 -5.54 7.21
CA ALA A 145 -14.20 -4.63 8.12
C ALA A 145 -13.34 -4.32 9.37
N VAL A 146 -12.19 -3.70 9.15
CA VAL A 146 -11.21 -3.32 10.19
C VAL A 146 -11.01 -1.81 10.25
N GLY A 147 -10.76 -1.31 11.45
CA GLY A 147 -10.48 0.12 11.67
C GLY A 147 -9.20 0.53 10.97
N HIS A 148 -9.21 1.70 10.34
CA HIS A 148 -8.05 2.23 9.64
C HIS A 148 -8.10 3.76 9.50
N PHE A 149 -6.92 4.35 9.34
CA PHE A 149 -6.70 5.74 8.94
C PHE A 149 -5.54 5.81 7.95
N ALA A 150 -4.42 5.14 8.25
CA ALA A 150 -3.32 4.91 7.33
C ALA A 150 -2.96 3.42 7.27
N GLY A 151 -2.31 2.99 6.19
CA GLY A 151 -1.84 1.63 6.03
C GLY A 151 -0.48 1.56 5.34
N ALA A 152 0.35 0.60 5.76
CA ALA A 152 1.63 0.30 5.12
C ALA A 152 1.88 -1.21 5.14
N TRP A 153 2.31 -1.74 4.00
CA TRP A 153 2.68 -3.15 3.90
C TRP A 153 3.96 -3.44 4.68
N TYR A 154 3.91 -4.45 5.53
CA TYR A 154 5.11 -5.04 6.12
C TYR A 154 5.76 -6.03 5.14
N ASP A 155 4.93 -6.88 4.53
CA ASP A 155 5.30 -7.77 3.44
C ASP A 155 4.15 -7.84 2.41
N ASN A 156 4.15 -8.83 1.50
CA ASN A 156 3.11 -8.95 0.46
C ASN A 156 1.75 -9.47 0.97
N THR A 157 1.65 -9.78 2.25
CA THR A 157 0.47 -10.39 2.89
C THR A 157 0.02 -9.67 4.15
N GLN A 158 0.93 -9.01 4.86
CA GLN A 158 0.67 -8.32 6.12
C GLN A 158 0.65 -6.81 5.93
N LEU A 159 -0.45 -6.18 6.33
CA LEU A 159 -0.68 -4.74 6.24
C LEU A 159 -0.82 -4.16 7.64
N ALA A 160 0.10 -3.29 8.03
CA ALA A 160 -0.06 -2.53 9.26
C ALA A 160 -1.06 -1.40 9.05
N LEU A 161 -1.99 -1.24 9.98
CA LEU A 161 -3.06 -0.26 9.94
C LEU A 161 -3.03 0.60 11.19
N THR A 162 -3.00 1.91 11.03
CA THR A 162 -3.28 2.81 12.15
C THR A 162 -4.78 2.99 12.30
N ALA A 163 -5.27 3.05 13.53
CA ALA A 163 -6.68 3.35 13.78
C ALA A 163 -6.87 3.97 15.17
N GLY A 164 -8.08 4.45 15.42
CA GLY A 164 -8.48 5.07 16.68
C GLY A 164 -9.80 5.80 16.52
N ALA A 165 -10.39 6.18 17.64
CA ALA A 165 -11.57 7.05 17.67
C ALA A 165 -11.25 8.29 18.51
N PHE A 166 -11.84 9.43 18.16
CA PHE A 166 -11.67 10.64 18.96
C PHE A 166 -12.12 10.39 20.41
N GLY A 167 -11.27 10.73 21.37
CA GLY A 167 -11.49 10.46 22.80
C GLY A 167 -11.17 9.02 23.25
N SER A 168 -10.64 8.17 22.36
CA SER A 168 -10.12 6.83 22.67
C SER A 168 -8.65 6.73 22.25
N GLU A 169 -7.93 5.77 22.81
CA GLU A 169 -6.55 5.49 22.40
C GLU A 169 -6.50 5.00 20.95
N ALA A 170 -5.56 5.53 20.19
CA ALA A 170 -5.18 5.00 18.89
C ALA A 170 -4.25 3.79 19.05
N PHE A 171 -4.17 3.00 17.99
CA PHE A 171 -3.39 1.78 17.93
C PHE A 171 -2.86 1.52 16.52
N VAL A 172 -1.93 0.58 16.44
CA VAL A 172 -1.53 -0.06 15.18
C VAL A 172 -1.91 -1.53 15.25
N SER A 173 -2.59 -2.02 14.22
CA SER A 173 -2.87 -3.44 14.03
C SER A 173 -2.14 -4.00 12.82
N LEU A 174 -1.94 -5.31 12.77
CA LEU A 174 -1.34 -6.02 11.65
C LEU A 174 -2.36 -6.97 11.04
N LEU A 175 -2.88 -6.62 9.87
CA LEU A 175 -3.86 -7.39 9.12
C LEU A 175 -3.17 -8.41 8.23
N ASP A 176 -3.50 -9.70 8.38
CA ASP A 176 -3.22 -10.72 7.38
C ASP A 176 -4.27 -10.64 6.27
N THR A 177 -3.87 -10.11 5.12
CA THR A 177 -4.72 -9.92 3.93
C THR A 177 -5.03 -11.23 3.19
N THR A 178 -4.53 -12.37 3.68
CA THR A 178 -4.87 -13.71 3.17
C THR A 178 -5.86 -14.45 4.07
N SER A 179 -6.18 -13.88 5.23
CA SER A 179 -7.16 -14.43 6.17
C SER A 179 -8.60 -14.24 5.68
N ASP A 180 -9.54 -14.99 6.30
CA ASP A 180 -10.97 -14.90 5.97
C ASP A 180 -11.50 -13.49 6.27
N VAL A 181 -12.07 -12.82 5.25
CA VAL A 181 -12.64 -11.47 5.37
C VAL A 181 -13.76 -11.35 6.41
N GLY A 182 -14.48 -12.45 6.69
CA GLY A 182 -15.55 -12.50 7.69
C GLY A 182 -15.02 -12.70 9.12
N SER A 183 -13.76 -13.11 9.28
CA SER A 183 -13.10 -13.28 10.57
C SER A 183 -11.59 -13.02 10.43
N PRO A 184 -11.20 -11.79 10.10
CA PRO A 184 -9.82 -11.51 9.72
C PRO A 184 -8.86 -11.63 10.91
N VAL A 185 -7.66 -12.10 10.62
CA VAL A 185 -6.54 -12.03 11.56
C VAL A 185 -5.99 -10.61 11.50
N ASN A 186 -6.27 -9.81 12.54
CA ASN A 186 -5.87 -8.40 12.64
C ASN A 186 -5.42 -8.08 14.07
N GLU A 187 -4.19 -8.43 14.40
CA GLU A 187 -3.67 -8.35 15.77
C GLU A 187 -3.25 -6.92 16.12
N LEU A 188 -3.51 -6.49 17.36
CA LEU A 188 -2.99 -5.21 17.86
C LEU A 188 -1.50 -5.38 18.20
N VAL A 189 -0.64 -4.64 17.51
CA VAL A 189 0.83 -4.71 17.68
C VAL A 189 1.38 -3.52 18.45
N ILE A 190 0.72 -2.35 18.38
CA ILE A 190 1.05 -1.16 19.18
C ILE A 190 -0.24 -0.59 19.76
N THR A 191 -0.25 -0.30 21.06
CA THR A 191 -1.39 0.28 21.78
C THR A 191 -0.98 1.56 22.51
N GLU A 192 -1.92 2.18 23.25
CA GLU A 192 -1.67 3.33 24.12
C GLU A 192 -1.12 4.57 23.38
N ILE A 193 -1.50 4.75 22.11
CA ILE A 193 -1.20 5.99 21.38
C ILE A 193 -2.24 7.04 21.80
N ALA A 194 -1.85 7.91 22.74
CA ALA A 194 -2.74 8.94 23.31
C ALA A 194 -3.16 10.00 22.26
N GLY A 195 -4.29 9.80 21.60
CA GLY A 195 -4.82 10.72 20.58
C GLY A 195 -5.15 10.03 19.27
N ALA A 196 -5.03 10.74 18.14
CA ALA A 196 -5.25 10.19 16.80
C ALA A 196 -3.91 9.85 16.12
N SER A 197 -3.78 8.66 15.54
CA SER A 197 -2.56 8.28 14.82
C SER A 197 -2.40 9.03 13.49
N ALA A 198 -1.16 9.39 13.13
CA ALA A 198 -0.83 10.15 11.91
C ALA A 198 -0.35 9.29 10.73
N GLY A 199 0.14 8.08 10.97
CA GLY A 199 0.74 7.25 9.92
C GLY A 199 1.49 6.03 10.45
N VAL A 200 1.81 5.10 9.55
CA VAL A 200 2.64 3.92 9.81
C VAL A 200 3.60 3.71 8.65
N ALA A 201 4.82 3.27 8.94
CA ALA A 201 5.82 2.92 7.94
C ALA A 201 6.79 1.87 8.51
N PHE A 202 7.49 1.18 7.61
CA PHE A 202 8.56 0.25 7.95
C PHE A 202 9.87 0.70 7.31
N ASP A 203 10.99 0.37 7.94
CA ASP A 203 12.29 0.40 7.27
C ASP A 203 12.75 -0.99 6.83
N SER A 204 13.89 -1.05 6.15
CA SER A 204 14.46 -2.30 5.66
C SER A 204 14.94 -3.27 6.75
N ALA A 205 15.01 -2.83 8.01
CA ALA A 205 15.32 -3.68 9.16
C ALA A 205 14.04 -4.23 9.82
N GLY A 206 12.86 -3.89 9.30
CA GLY A 206 11.57 -4.27 9.87
C GLY A 206 11.17 -3.43 11.08
N ARG A 207 11.82 -2.29 11.33
CA ARG A 207 11.39 -1.40 12.42
C ARG A 207 10.11 -0.71 12.03
N LEU A 208 9.15 -0.67 12.95
CA LEU A 208 7.86 -0.03 12.75
C LEU A 208 7.94 1.41 13.24
N TYR A 209 7.51 2.34 12.40
CA TYR A 209 7.38 3.76 12.71
C TYR A 209 5.90 4.11 12.77
N THR A 210 5.46 4.77 13.83
CA THR A 210 4.12 5.39 13.87
C THR A 210 4.18 6.73 14.59
N ALA A 211 3.16 7.54 14.36
CA ALA A 211 3.10 8.91 14.86
C ALA A 211 1.75 9.25 15.47
N ASN A 212 1.75 10.27 16.32
CA ASN A 212 0.53 10.90 16.82
C ASN A 212 0.25 12.17 16.02
N GLY A 213 -0.85 12.17 15.27
CA GLY A 213 -1.32 13.28 14.45
C GLY A 213 -2.16 14.31 15.21
N PHE A 214 -2.71 13.93 16.36
CA PHE A 214 -3.47 14.83 17.21
C PHE A 214 -3.48 14.32 18.65
N ALA A 215 -2.75 14.98 19.54
CA ALA A 215 -2.69 14.60 20.95
C ALA A 215 -3.99 14.92 21.68
N ASP A 216 -4.50 13.93 22.41
CA ASP A 216 -5.55 14.07 23.41
C ASP A 216 -5.03 13.47 24.72
N GLY A 217 -4.67 14.32 25.68
CA GLY A 217 -4.11 13.90 26.97
C GLY A 217 -2.57 13.91 27.06
N SER A 218 -2.04 13.13 28.01
CA SER A 218 -0.61 13.03 28.32
C SER A 218 -0.05 11.68 27.88
N GLY A 219 1.16 11.65 27.30
CA GLY A 219 1.87 10.40 26.96
C GLY A 219 2.47 10.40 25.56
N SER A 220 1.80 11.02 24.60
CA SER A 220 2.36 11.30 23.27
C SER A 220 1.84 12.66 22.76
N GLY A 221 2.74 13.52 22.29
CA GLY A 221 2.39 14.83 21.74
C GLY A 221 2.06 14.78 20.26
N THR A 222 1.35 15.80 19.76
CA THR A 222 1.12 15.96 18.31
C THR A 222 2.46 16.09 17.60
N GLY A 223 2.67 15.32 16.54
CA GLY A 223 3.92 15.26 15.78
C GLY A 223 4.99 14.34 16.38
N ASN A 224 4.73 13.68 17.52
CA ASN A 224 5.64 12.66 18.02
C ASN A 224 5.65 11.47 17.05
N ILE A 225 6.85 11.08 16.63
CA ILE A 225 7.11 9.85 15.88
C ILE A 225 7.87 8.91 16.81
N ARG A 226 7.45 7.65 16.87
CA ARG A 226 8.14 6.60 17.61
C ARG A 226 8.52 5.48 16.66
N VAL A 227 9.70 4.92 16.91
CA VAL A 227 10.20 3.71 16.27
C VAL A 227 10.11 2.55 17.27
N PHE A 228 9.78 1.38 16.75
CA PHE A 228 9.72 0.12 17.48
C PHE A 228 10.60 -0.90 16.78
N GLU A 229 11.50 -1.54 17.53
CA GLU A 229 12.29 -2.66 17.05
C GLU A 229 11.38 -3.87 16.78
N PRO A 230 11.73 -4.76 15.84
CA PRO A 230 10.90 -5.93 15.53
C PRO A 230 10.50 -6.75 16.75
N ALA A 231 11.40 -6.89 17.73
CA ALA A 231 11.14 -7.62 18.98
C ALA A 231 10.13 -6.92 19.94
N GLU A 232 9.74 -5.67 19.66
CA GLU A 232 8.78 -4.91 20.47
C GLU A 232 7.35 -5.01 19.94
N TRP A 233 7.15 -5.46 18.69
CA TRP A 233 5.83 -5.47 18.04
C TRP A 233 5.48 -6.79 17.34
N MET A 234 6.43 -7.72 17.17
CA MET A 234 6.22 -9.09 16.66
C MET A 234 6.19 -10.15 17.74
#